data_AF-A0A956DS38-F1
#
_entry.id   AF-A0A956DS38-F1
#
_cell.length_a   1.000
_cell.length_b   1.000
_cell.length_c   1.000
_cell.angle_alpha   90.00
_cell.angle_beta   90.00
_cell.angle_gamma   90.00
#
_symmetry.space_group_name_H-M   'P 1'
#
loop_
_entity.id
_entity.type
_entity.pdbx_description
1 polymer ?
#
loop_
_entity_poly.entity_id
_entity_poly.type
_entity_poly.pdbx_seq_one_letter_code
_entity_poly.pdbx_strand_id
1 'polypeptide(L)' 'MTRISYDSYGCCKPDFPAHLGRMSTEDTELLLGAVEGGDVGTPAVAEVLRAYFSENRDSLWADALVEHELVPS' A
#
# COMPACT_ATOMS: atom_id res chain seq x y z
N MET A 1 3.89 10.79 -16.56
CA MET A 1 3.43 9.69 -15.70
C MET A 1 3.70 10.12 -14.27
N THR A 2 2.65 10.49 -13.54
CA THR A 2 2.75 11.05 -12.19
C THR A 2 2.64 9.90 -11.19
N ARG A 3 3.68 9.70 -10.38
CA ARG A 3 3.77 8.60 -9.42
C ARG A 3 3.55 9.13 -8.00
N ILE A 4 2.83 8.39 -7.17
CA ILE A 4 2.51 8.80 -5.80
C ILE A 4 3.70 8.43 -4.90
N SER A 5 4.25 9.42 -4.20
CA SER A 5 5.24 9.22 -3.14
C SER A 5 4.60 9.48 -1.78
N TYR A 6 4.73 8.53 -0.85
CA TYR A 6 4.18 8.64 0.52
C TYR A 6 5.16 9.30 1.52
N ASP A 7 6.39 9.62 1.09
CA ASP A 7 7.42 10.29 1.90
C ASP A 7 7.29 11.83 1.94
N SER A 8 6.18 12.38 1.44
CA SER A 8 5.97 13.83 1.25
C SER A 8 6.91 14.50 0.23
N TYR A 9 7.71 13.72 -0.51
CA TYR A 9 8.62 14.18 -1.57
C TYR A 9 8.01 14.01 -2.98
N GLY A 10 6.68 13.95 -3.07
CA GLY A 10 5.94 13.89 -4.33
C GLY A 10 5.47 15.28 -4.77
N CYS A 11 6.14 15.88 -5.75
CA CYS A 11 5.87 17.22 -6.32
C CYS A 11 4.53 17.33 -7.10
N CYS A 12 3.64 16.35 -7.03
CA CYS A 12 2.48 16.30 -7.91
C CYS A 12 1.26 15.71 -7.20
N LYS A 13 0.20 16.51 -7.07
CA LYS A 13 -1.14 15.95 -6.91
C LYS A 13 -1.41 15.14 -8.18
N PRO A 14 -1.77 13.85 -8.12
CA PRO A 14 -2.12 13.12 -9.32
C PRO A 14 -3.24 13.87 -10.04
N ASP A 15 -2.99 14.23 -11.31
CA ASP A 15 -4.05 14.69 -12.20
C ASP A 15 -5.00 13.50 -12.37
N PHE A 16 -6.25 13.65 -11.93
CA PHE A 16 -7.33 12.65 -11.96
C PHE A 16 -7.28 11.61 -10.83
N PRO A 17 -8.45 11.06 -10.40
CA PRO A 17 -8.47 10.11 -9.29
C PRO A 17 -7.55 8.96 -9.65
N ALA A 18 -6.42 8.86 -8.94
CA ALA A 18 -5.57 7.68 -9.05
C ALA A 18 -6.50 6.49 -8.85
N HIS A 19 -6.55 5.57 -9.81
CA HIS A 19 -7.31 4.33 -9.72
C HIS A 19 -6.63 3.40 -8.70
N LEU A 20 -6.42 3.91 -7.49
CA LEU A 20 -6.06 3.13 -6.34
C LEU A 20 -7.32 2.38 -5.93
N GLY A 21 -7.25 1.06 -5.99
CA GLY A 21 -8.22 0.19 -5.36
C GLY A 21 -8.40 0.62 -3.91
N ARG A 22 -9.65 0.67 -3.44
CA ARG A 22 -9.90 0.90 -2.02
C ARG A 22 -9.68 -0.42 -1.29
N MET A 23 -9.02 -0.34 -0.15
CA MET A 23 -9.00 -1.46 0.78
C MET A 23 -10.42 -1.76 1.25
N SER A 24 -10.70 -3.03 1.52
CA SER A 24 -11.99 -3.40 2.11
C SER A 24 -12.12 -2.83 3.52
N THR A 25 -13.35 -2.68 4.01
CA THR A 25 -13.58 -2.26 5.40
C THR A 25 -12.98 -3.27 6.39
N GLU A 26 -13.08 -4.56 6.10
CA GLU A 26 -12.54 -5.65 6.92
C GLU A 26 -11.02 -5.55 7.06
N ASP A 27 -10.31 -5.39 5.93
CA ASP A 27 -8.86 -5.22 5.92
C ASP A 27 -8.45 -3.94 6.67
N THR A 28 -9.23 -2.86 6.52
CA THR A 28 -8.97 -1.59 7.20
C THR A 28 -9.11 -1.75 8.71
N GLU A 29 -10.16 -2.41 9.19
CA GLU A 29 -10.39 -2.66 10.62
C GLU A 29 -9.31 -3.56 11.20
N LEU A 30 -8.87 -4.59 10.46
CA LEU A 30 -7.76 -5.46 10.85
C LEU A 30 -6.47 -4.66 11.04
N LEU A 31 -6.11 -3.81 10.07
CA LEU A 31 -4.89 -3.00 10.13
C LEU A 31 -4.95 -1.98 11.27
N LEU A 32 -6.09 -1.32 11.49
CA LEU A 32 -6.26 -0.39 12.59
C LEU A 32 -6.09 -1.10 13.95
N GLY A 33 -6.74 -2.25 14.12
CA GLY A 33 -6.60 -3.07 15.33
C GLY A 33 -5.15 -3.52 15.56
N ALA A 34 -4.43 -3.90 14.51
CA ALA A 34 -3.02 -4.29 14.60
C ALA A 34 -2.12 -3.12 15.03
N VAL A 35 -2.38 -1.91 14.52
CA VAL A 35 -1.63 -0.70 14.94
C VAL A 35 -1.93 -0.35 16.40
N GLU A 36 -3.20 -0.37 16.79
CA GLU A 36 -3.62 -0.07 18.17
C GLU A 36 -3.07 -1.09 19.19
N GLY A 37 -3.01 -2.37 18.79
CA GLY A 37 -2.45 -3.46 19.60
C GLY A 37 -0.92 -3.56 19.57
N GLY A 38 -0.25 -2.90 18.62
CA GLY A 38 1.19 -3.06 18.40
C GLY A 38 1.59 -4.36 17.66
N ASP A 39 0.62 -5.09 17.12
CA ASP A 39 0.77 -6.41 16.49
C ASP A 39 0.92 -6.31 14.95
N VAL A 40 1.66 -5.30 14.49
CA VAL A 40 1.87 -5.03 13.06
C VAL A 40 2.75 -6.06 12.34
N GLY A 41 3.53 -6.85 13.09
CA GLY A 41 4.44 -7.87 12.55
C GLY A 41 3.80 -9.22 12.25
N THR A 42 2.47 -9.30 12.21
CA THR A 42 1.76 -10.57 12.01
C THR A 42 1.67 -10.96 10.53
N PRO A 43 1.62 -12.27 10.20
CA PRO A 43 1.43 -12.73 8.83
C PRO A 43 0.16 -12.16 8.17
N ALA A 44 -0.93 -11.99 8.92
CA ALA A 44 -2.18 -11.44 8.42
C ALA A 44 -2.02 -9.99 7.93
N VAL A 45 -1.31 -9.15 8.69
CA VAL A 45 -1.01 -7.77 8.27
C VAL A 45 -0.17 -7.75 6.99
N ALA A 46 0.83 -8.64 6.91
CA ALA A 46 1.68 -8.75 5.72
C ALA A 46 0.88 -9.20 4.48
N GLU A 47 -0.05 -10.13 4.63
CA GLU A 47 -0.91 -10.62 3.54
C GLU A 47 -1.82 -9.51 3.00
N VAL A 48 -2.50 -8.77 3.89
CA VAL A 48 -3.38 -7.65 3.52
C VAL A 48 -2.59 -6.57 2.76
N LEU A 49 -1.44 -6.15 3.29
CA LEU A 49 -0.61 -5.14 2.66
C LEU A 49 -0.06 -5.60 1.31
N ARG A 50 0.39 -6.85 1.21
CA ARG A 50 0.88 -7.43 -0.05
C ARG A 50 -0.22 -7.49 -1.10
N ALA A 51 -1.44 -7.90 -0.73
CA ALA A 51 -2.58 -7.92 -1.64
C ALA A 51 -2.87 -6.51 -2.18
N TYR A 52 -2.94 -5.52 -1.28
CA TYR A 52 -3.17 -4.13 -1.64
C TYR A 52 -2.08 -3.58 -2.58
N PHE A 53 -0.80 -3.78 -2.25
CA PHE A 53 0.30 -3.30 -3.08
C PHE A 53 0.37 -4.00 -4.43
N SER A 54 0.04 -5.30 -4.49
CA SER A 54 0.02 -6.05 -5.75
C SER A 54 -1.08 -5.55 -6.69
N GLU A 55 -2.28 -5.29 -6.18
CA GLU A 55 -3.40 -4.75 -6.96
C GLU A 55 -3.09 -3.35 -7.48
N ASN A 56 -2.36 -2.56 -6.71
CA ASN A 56 -2.09 -1.15 -7.01
C ASN A 56 -0.70 -0.90 -7.61
N ARG A 57 0.05 -1.95 -7.95
CA ARG A 57 1.48 -1.85 -8.30
C ARG A 57 1.76 -0.88 -9.45
N ASP A 58 0.86 -0.76 -10.42
CA ASP A 58 1.05 0.07 -11.62
C ASP A 58 0.79 1.56 -11.32
N SER A 59 0.01 1.84 -10.26
CA SER A 59 -0.27 3.18 -9.73
C SER A 59 0.72 3.59 -8.62
N LEU A 60 1.33 2.60 -7.97
CA LEU A 60 2.38 2.74 -6.98
C LEU A 60 3.76 2.57 -7.63
N TRP A 61 4.84 2.87 -6.91
CA TRP A 61 6.19 2.71 -7.44
C TRP A 61 6.59 1.23 -7.41
N ALA A 62 6.16 0.45 -8.41
CA ALA A 62 6.38 -1.00 -8.50
C ALA A 62 7.82 -1.42 -8.16
N ASP A 63 8.82 -0.73 -8.73
CA ASP A 63 10.24 -1.02 -8.47
C ASP A 63 10.59 -0.91 -6.99
N ALA A 64 10.07 0.10 -6.28
CA ALA A 64 10.28 0.26 -4.85
C ALA A 64 9.54 -0.80 -4.02
N LEU A 65 8.35 -1.23 -4.47
CA LEU A 65 7.61 -2.33 -3.82
C LEU A 65 8.38 -3.65 -3.92
N VAL A 66 9.03 -3.91 -5.05
CA VAL A 66 9.90 -5.10 -5.24
C VAL A 66 11.19 -4.96 -4.45
N GLU A 67 11.86 -3.80 -4.49
CA GLU A 67 13.10 -3.53 -3.76
C GLU A 67 12.95 -3.74 -2.24
N HIS A 68 11.79 -3.35 -1.69
CA HIS A 68 11.46 -3.54 -0.28
C HIS A 68 10.75 -4.87 0.03
N GLU A 69 10.69 -5.81 -0.92
CA GLU A 69 10.09 -7.14 -0.75
C GLU A 69 8.61 -7.13 -0.33
N LEU A 70 7.92 -6.02 -0.61
CA LEU A 70 6.50 -5.83 -0.30
C LEU A 70 5.61 -6.61 -1.27
N VAL A 71 6.09 -6.80 -2.50
CA VAL A 71 5.49 -7.64 -3.54
C VAL A 71 6.56 -8.50 -4.22
N PRO A 72 6.20 -9.66 -4.79
CA PRO A 72 7.15 -10.46 -5.57
C PRO A 72 7.62 -9.74 -6.84
N SER A 73 8.85 -10.03 -7.26
CA SER A 73 9.49 -9.56 -8.50
C SER A 73 8.82 -10.08 -9.76
#